data_AF-A0A8J7PQH0-F1
#
_entry.id   AF-A0A8J7PQH0-F1
#
_cell.length_a   1.000
_cell.length_b   1.000
_cell.length_c   1.000
_cell.angle_alpha   90.00
_cell.angle_beta   90.00
_cell.angle_gamma   90.00
#
_symmetry.space_group_name_H-M   'P 1'
#
loop_
_entity.id
_entity.type
_entity.pdbx_description
1 polymer ?
#
loop_
_entity_poly.entity_id
_entity_poly.type
_entity_poly.pdbx_seq_one_letter_code
_entity_poly.pdbx_strand_id
1 'polypeptide(L)'
;MRTGPFSSTEVIDRLNRSFVPVYAVNEDYNAKDVVPKEERDEYTRIYHEALRKKFSAGTVHVYVLDPKGEVIGTRHVADAAKTRELIAFLDELVNKLGTKPGKPLVEPKPQSRPAAHAKGSLVLHLAARGLGGGGSWDGTAENWVVYTPDEAKKLLPAGPADVGTTWDLDPKLADRLLVDVYPVTENNDPKKNEIREHALRGKVLSVKDGVALARLDGRLVMRHDFYHKPDGQVVETGLVGYVEFEPATGAVRSLRLVTDGATYGGGKFGVAIRSE
;
A
#
# COMPACT_ATOMS: atom_id res chain seq x y z
N MET A 1 -1.35 -2.68 -9.95
CA MET A 1 0.07 -3.08 -10.14
C MET A 1 0.92 -2.86 -8.90
N ARG A 2 1.05 -1.63 -8.36
CA ARG A 2 1.86 -1.34 -7.15
C ARG A 2 1.50 -2.23 -5.96
N THR A 3 0.21 -2.30 -5.67
CA THR A 3 -0.40 -3.11 -4.60
C THR A 3 -0.59 -4.59 -4.99
N GLY A 4 -0.06 -5.00 -6.15
CA GLY A 4 -0.16 -6.35 -6.70
C GLY A 4 1.25 -6.89 -7.02
N PRO A 5 1.54 -7.25 -8.26
CA PRO A 5 2.79 -7.92 -8.64
C PRO A 5 4.04 -7.08 -8.38
N PHE A 6 3.95 -5.75 -8.34
CA PHE A 6 5.10 -4.89 -8.06
C PHE A 6 5.50 -4.85 -6.58
N SER A 7 4.77 -5.56 -5.71
CA SER A 7 5.17 -5.86 -4.33
C SER A 7 5.92 -7.21 -4.21
N SER A 8 6.00 -8.00 -5.29
CA SER A 8 6.77 -9.24 -5.32
C SER A 8 8.25 -8.96 -5.54
N THR A 9 9.11 -9.43 -4.63
CA THR A 9 10.58 -9.35 -4.77
C THR A 9 11.04 -9.99 -6.08
N GLU A 10 10.39 -11.07 -6.49
CA GLU A 10 10.71 -11.79 -7.71
C GLU A 10 10.45 -10.95 -8.99
N VAL A 11 9.35 -10.19 -9.01
CA VAL A 11 9.02 -9.27 -10.11
C VAL A 11 9.96 -8.07 -10.08
N ILE A 12 10.18 -7.50 -8.89
CA ILE A 12 11.10 -6.36 -8.69
C ILE A 12 12.49 -6.71 -9.19
N ASP A 13 13.01 -7.89 -8.86
CA ASP A 13 14.34 -8.33 -9.28
C ASP A 13 14.44 -8.49 -10.80
N ARG A 14 13.41 -9.06 -11.44
CA ARG A 14 13.36 -9.17 -12.91
C ARG A 14 13.34 -7.80 -13.57
N LEU A 15 12.47 -6.91 -13.10
CA LEU A 15 12.38 -5.56 -13.63
C LEU A 15 13.73 -4.84 -13.49
N ASN A 16 14.36 -4.90 -12.32
CA ASN A 16 15.63 -4.24 -12.07
C ASN A 16 16.82 -4.82 -12.84
N ARG A 17 16.78 -6.09 -13.22
CA ARG A 17 17.89 -6.75 -13.93
C ARG A 17 17.78 -6.71 -15.44
N SER A 18 16.56 -6.68 -15.98
CA SER A 18 16.32 -6.91 -17.41
C SER A 18 15.48 -5.83 -18.08
N PHE A 19 14.88 -4.91 -17.31
CA PHE A 19 13.98 -3.89 -17.83
C PHE A 19 14.28 -2.51 -17.24
N VAL A 20 13.69 -1.48 -17.85
CA VAL A 20 13.66 -0.12 -17.30
C VAL A 20 12.18 0.24 -17.11
N PRO A 21 11.62 0.12 -15.89
CA PRO A 21 10.21 0.40 -15.66
C PRO A 21 9.93 1.90 -15.78
N VAL A 22 8.90 2.25 -16.55
CA VAL A 22 8.39 3.62 -16.69
C VAL A 22 6.92 3.65 -16.29
N TYR A 23 6.54 4.61 -15.45
CA TYR A 23 5.14 4.82 -15.06
C TYR A 23 4.54 5.92 -15.93
N ALA A 24 3.48 5.58 -16.67
CA ALA A 24 2.66 6.55 -17.40
C ALA A 24 1.24 6.56 -16.81
N VAL A 25 0.70 7.75 -16.57
CA VAL A 25 -0.62 7.96 -15.99
C VAL A 25 -1.53 8.50 -17.09
N ASN A 26 -2.58 7.78 -17.48
CA ASN A 26 -3.40 8.17 -18.64
C ASN A 26 -3.96 9.59 -18.51
N GLU A 27 -4.35 9.97 -17.30
CA GLU A 27 -4.91 11.28 -16.98
C GLU A 27 -3.94 12.40 -17.36
N ASP A 28 -2.66 12.24 -17.02
CA ASP A 28 -1.61 13.22 -17.31
C ASP A 28 -1.35 13.35 -18.81
N TYR A 29 -1.38 12.23 -19.53
CA TYR A 29 -1.10 12.18 -20.97
C TYR A 29 -2.29 12.63 -21.82
N ASN A 30 -3.52 12.48 -21.31
CA ASN A 30 -4.74 13.00 -21.94
C ASN A 30 -4.97 14.49 -21.63
N ALA A 31 -4.44 15.01 -20.53
CA ALA A 31 -4.55 16.42 -20.17
C ALA A 31 -3.58 17.30 -20.97
N LYS A 32 -4.07 18.39 -21.56
CA LYS A 32 -3.21 19.36 -22.25
C LYS A 32 -2.23 20.00 -21.25
N ASP A 33 -0.99 20.18 -21.69
CA ASP A 33 0.07 20.91 -20.98
C ASP A 33 0.53 20.36 -19.62
N VAL A 34 0.09 19.14 -19.23
CA VAL A 34 0.61 18.44 -18.03
C VAL A 34 1.94 17.74 -18.31
N VAL A 35 2.02 17.04 -19.44
CA VAL A 35 3.25 16.37 -19.91
C VAL A 35 3.84 17.07 -21.14
N PRO A 36 5.18 17.09 -21.29
CA PRO A 36 5.86 17.60 -22.48
C PRO A 36 5.30 16.98 -23.76
N LYS A 37 5.34 17.75 -24.86
CA LYS A 37 4.76 17.32 -26.14
C LYS A 37 5.45 16.05 -26.66
N GLU A 38 6.76 15.99 -26.56
CA GLU A 38 7.58 14.89 -27.05
C GLU A 38 7.23 13.58 -26.34
N GLU A 39 7.03 13.64 -25.02
CA GLU A 39 6.65 12.49 -24.19
C GLU A 39 5.24 11.99 -24.54
N ARG A 40 4.31 12.92 -24.80
CA ARG A 40 2.94 12.61 -25.25
C ARG A 40 2.89 11.99 -26.64
N ASP A 41 3.69 12.52 -27.56
CA ASP A 41 3.82 11.98 -28.91
C ASP A 41 4.37 10.54 -28.84
N GLU A 42 5.36 10.29 -27.99
CA GLU A 42 5.96 8.96 -27.79
C GLU A 42 4.97 7.96 -27.18
N TYR A 43 4.22 8.38 -26.14
CA TYR A 43 3.14 7.58 -25.57
C TYR A 43 2.09 7.18 -26.62
N THR A 44 1.69 8.14 -27.45
CA THR A 44 0.74 7.91 -28.54
C THR A 44 1.33 6.98 -29.60
N ARG A 45 2.62 7.16 -29.96
CA ARG A 45 3.32 6.30 -30.91
C ARG A 45 3.32 4.84 -30.46
N ILE A 46 3.61 4.58 -29.19
CA ILE A 46 3.63 3.23 -28.58
C ILE A 46 2.25 2.58 -28.69
N TYR A 47 1.20 3.30 -28.30
CA TYR A 47 -0.18 2.81 -28.39
C TYR A 47 -0.57 2.44 -29.83
N HIS A 48 -0.28 3.32 -30.79
CA HIS A 48 -0.59 3.09 -32.21
C HIS A 48 0.25 1.96 -32.81
N GLU A 49 1.51 1.81 -32.39
CA GLU A 49 2.36 0.70 -32.84
C GLU A 49 1.83 -0.64 -32.35
N ALA A 50 1.42 -0.73 -31.08
CA ALA A 50 0.81 -1.94 -30.52
C ALA A 50 -0.42 -2.38 -31.34
N LEU A 51 -1.31 -1.43 -31.65
CA LEU A 51 -2.48 -1.69 -32.51
C LEU A 51 -2.08 -2.17 -33.91
N ARG A 52 -1.10 -1.54 -34.55
CA ARG A 52 -0.61 -1.96 -35.88
C ARG A 52 -0.01 -3.37 -35.86
N LYS A 53 0.71 -3.72 -34.79
CA LYS A 53 1.27 -5.06 -34.56
C LYS A 53 0.23 -6.09 -34.08
N LYS A 54 -1.05 -5.70 -33.98
CA LYS A 54 -2.17 -6.53 -33.50
C LYS A 54 -1.99 -7.03 -32.06
N PHE A 55 -1.23 -6.30 -31.26
CA PHE A 55 -1.17 -6.53 -29.82
C PHE A 55 -2.40 -5.93 -29.12
N SER A 56 -2.70 -6.38 -27.91
CA SER A 56 -3.75 -5.74 -27.11
C SER A 56 -3.29 -4.34 -26.70
N ALA A 57 -4.21 -3.38 -26.71
CA ALA A 57 -3.96 -2.01 -26.29
C ALA A 57 -5.20 -1.45 -25.62
N GLY A 58 -5.01 -0.46 -24.75
CA GLY A 58 -6.10 0.19 -24.03
C GLY A 58 -5.57 1.12 -22.94
N THR A 59 -6.49 1.68 -22.17
CA THR A 59 -6.18 2.65 -21.11
C THR A 59 -5.40 2.00 -19.98
N VAL A 60 -5.70 0.76 -19.57
CA VAL A 60 -4.95 0.11 -18.48
C VAL A 60 -4.17 -1.10 -19.00
N HIS A 61 -2.95 -0.84 -19.49
CA HIS A 61 -2.08 -1.84 -20.14
C HIS A 61 -0.61 -1.68 -19.76
N VAL A 62 0.11 -2.80 -19.82
CA VAL A 62 1.57 -2.85 -19.84
C VAL A 62 2.03 -2.95 -21.29
N TYR A 63 2.98 -2.10 -21.68
CA TYR A 63 3.65 -2.15 -22.98
C TYR A 63 5.13 -2.44 -22.72
N VAL A 64 5.73 -3.33 -23.52
CA VAL A 64 7.15 -3.62 -23.46
C VAL A 64 7.79 -3.30 -24.80
N LEU A 65 8.84 -2.50 -24.74
CA LEU A 65 9.61 -2.04 -25.88
C LEU A 65 10.96 -2.73 -25.89
N ASP A 66 11.50 -2.97 -27.08
CA ASP A 66 12.91 -3.34 -27.24
C ASP A 66 13.84 -2.12 -27.15
N PRO A 67 15.17 -2.30 -27.15
CA PRO A 67 16.12 -1.18 -27.10
C PRO A 67 16.07 -0.20 -28.27
N LYS A 68 15.37 -0.54 -29.38
CA LYS A 68 15.14 0.34 -30.53
C LYS A 68 13.84 1.13 -30.39
N GLY A 69 13.08 0.90 -29.32
CA GLY A 69 11.80 1.55 -29.07
C GLY A 69 10.62 0.85 -29.73
N GLU A 70 10.80 -0.34 -30.31
CA GLU A 70 9.72 -1.09 -30.93
C GLU A 70 8.91 -1.85 -29.88
N VAL A 71 7.58 -1.82 -30.01
CA VAL A 71 6.69 -2.62 -29.16
C VAL A 71 6.87 -4.11 -29.51
N ILE A 72 7.22 -4.91 -28.51
CA ILE A 72 7.48 -6.37 -28.66
C ILE A 72 6.52 -7.24 -27.86
N GLY A 73 5.73 -6.64 -26.97
CA GLY A 73 4.69 -7.32 -26.21
C GLY A 73 3.82 -6.34 -25.45
N THR A 74 2.58 -6.74 -25.18
CA THR A 74 1.65 -6.01 -24.32
C THR A 74 0.88 -6.95 -23.42
N ARG A 75 0.32 -6.41 -22.34
CA ARG A 75 -0.57 -7.17 -21.45
C ARG A 75 -1.63 -6.25 -20.86
N HIS A 76 -2.89 -6.68 -20.90
CA HIS A 76 -3.96 -6.00 -20.17
C HIS A 76 -3.68 -6.05 -18.66
N VAL A 77 -4.01 -5.00 -17.91
CA VAL A 77 -3.67 -4.91 -16.48
C VAL A 77 -4.26 -6.06 -15.66
N ALA A 78 -5.46 -6.54 -16.00
CA ALA A 78 -6.13 -7.62 -15.28
C ALA A 78 -5.31 -8.93 -15.29
N ASP A 79 -4.53 -9.16 -16.35
CA ASP A 79 -3.63 -10.30 -16.44
C ASP A 79 -2.25 -9.96 -15.89
N ALA A 80 -1.75 -8.76 -16.20
CA ALA A 80 -0.47 -8.30 -15.66
C ALA A 80 -0.48 -8.22 -14.13
N ALA A 81 -1.64 -7.99 -13.51
CA ALA A 81 -1.79 -7.90 -12.06
C ALA A 81 -1.75 -9.28 -11.36
N LYS A 82 -1.71 -10.38 -12.11
CA LYS A 82 -1.47 -11.72 -11.57
C LYS A 82 0.02 -11.99 -11.59
N THR A 83 0.63 -12.12 -10.41
CA THR A 83 2.10 -12.16 -10.26
C THR A 83 2.76 -13.24 -11.14
N ARG A 84 2.20 -14.45 -11.18
CA ARG A 84 2.74 -15.57 -11.98
C ARG A 84 2.66 -15.32 -13.48
N GLU A 85 1.56 -14.74 -13.96
CA GLU A 85 1.39 -14.45 -15.39
C GLU A 85 2.34 -13.35 -15.84
N LEU A 86 2.55 -12.32 -15.00
CA LEU A 86 3.52 -11.28 -15.30
C LEU A 86 4.94 -11.82 -15.37
N ILE A 87 5.33 -12.68 -14.43
CA ILE A 87 6.66 -13.33 -14.44
C ILE A 87 6.86 -14.10 -15.74
N ALA A 88 5.89 -14.95 -16.12
CA ALA A 88 5.98 -15.73 -17.35
C ALA A 88 6.11 -14.84 -18.59
N PHE A 89 5.33 -13.76 -18.66
CA PHE A 89 5.39 -12.78 -19.74
C PHE A 89 6.75 -12.07 -19.82
N LEU A 90 7.30 -11.63 -18.69
CA LEU A 90 8.62 -10.99 -18.67
C LEU A 90 9.73 -11.97 -19.07
N ASP A 91 9.69 -13.21 -18.59
CA ASP A 91 10.67 -14.24 -18.90
C ASP A 91 10.63 -14.62 -20.40
N GLU A 92 9.45 -14.71 -21.00
CA GLU A 92 9.29 -14.92 -22.45
C GLU A 92 10.00 -13.82 -23.25
N LEU A 93 9.82 -12.56 -22.87
CA LEU A 93 10.41 -11.42 -23.57
C LEU A 93 11.93 -11.36 -23.42
N VAL A 94 12.46 -11.64 -22.22
CA VAL A 94 13.91 -11.74 -22.00
C VAL A 94 14.51 -12.83 -22.87
N ASN A 95 13.88 -14.01 -22.91
CA ASN A 95 14.34 -15.13 -23.73
C ASN A 95 14.29 -14.80 -25.23
N LYS A 96 13.21 -14.15 -25.70
CA LYS A 96 13.06 -13.73 -27.09
C LYS A 96 14.11 -12.72 -27.53
N LEU A 97 14.47 -11.77 -26.65
CA LEU A 97 15.50 -10.77 -26.93
C LEU A 97 16.92 -11.31 -26.75
N GLY A 98 17.09 -12.44 -26.05
CA GLY A 98 18.40 -12.98 -25.70
C GLY A 98 19.22 -12.03 -24.80
N THR A 99 18.55 -11.16 -24.05
CA THR A 99 19.21 -10.16 -23.19
C THR A 99 19.77 -10.82 -21.94
N LYS A 100 20.98 -10.42 -21.56
CA LYS A 100 21.58 -10.87 -20.30
C LYS A 100 21.15 -9.95 -19.16
N PRO A 101 20.83 -10.48 -17.97
CA PRO A 101 20.63 -9.68 -16.78
C PRO A 101 21.81 -8.74 -16.53
N GLY A 102 21.51 -7.47 -16.27
CA GLY A 102 22.48 -6.42 -15.96
C GLY A 102 22.36 -5.90 -14.53
N LYS A 103 23.19 -4.92 -14.20
CA LYS A 103 23.00 -4.11 -13.01
C LYS A 103 21.78 -3.18 -13.22
N PRO A 104 21.03 -2.85 -12.16
CA PRO A 104 20.00 -1.83 -12.23
C PRO A 104 20.56 -0.53 -12.80
N LEU A 105 19.81 0.09 -13.72
CA LEU A 105 20.22 1.37 -14.35
C LEU A 105 20.34 2.49 -13.31
N VAL A 106 19.51 2.43 -12.27
CA VAL A 106 19.53 3.34 -11.12
C VAL A 106 19.48 2.51 -9.84
N GLU A 107 20.01 3.06 -8.75
CA GLU A 107 19.90 2.43 -7.43
C GLU A 107 18.42 2.24 -7.06
N PRO A 108 17.98 1.01 -6.72
CA PRO A 108 16.61 0.76 -6.31
C PRO A 108 16.21 1.61 -5.11
N LYS A 109 15.02 2.20 -5.18
CA LYS A 109 14.44 3.04 -4.11
C LYS A 109 13.11 2.43 -3.67
N PRO A 110 12.73 2.55 -2.38
CA PRO A 110 11.38 2.22 -1.94
C PRO A 110 10.33 2.93 -2.79
N GLN A 111 9.34 2.17 -3.26
CA GLN A 111 8.20 2.70 -4.03
C GLN A 111 7.21 3.46 -3.14
N SER A 112 7.16 3.08 -1.86
CA SER A 112 6.34 3.71 -0.83
C SER A 112 7.27 4.29 0.25
N ARG A 113 6.99 5.52 0.68
CA ARG A 113 7.74 6.23 1.73
C ARG A 113 6.77 7.09 2.53
N PRO A 114 7.01 7.31 3.84
CA PRO A 114 6.21 8.24 4.61
C PRO A 114 6.37 9.67 4.08
N ALA A 115 5.36 10.49 4.33
CA ALA A 115 5.48 11.93 4.13
C ALA A 115 6.64 12.52 4.95
N ALA A 116 7.17 13.66 4.50
CA ALA A 116 8.18 14.39 5.25
C ALA A 116 7.65 14.75 6.65
N HIS A 117 8.47 14.57 7.68
CA HIS A 117 8.06 14.69 9.06
C HIS A 117 9.18 15.22 9.96
N ALA A 118 8.79 15.73 11.13
CA ALA A 118 9.73 16.25 12.11
C ALA A 118 10.42 15.12 12.87
N LYS A 119 11.62 15.40 13.40
CA LYS A 119 12.32 14.47 14.28
C LYS A 119 11.45 14.17 15.52
N GLY A 120 11.35 12.89 15.87
CA GLY A 120 10.53 12.43 17.00
C GLY A 120 9.05 12.20 16.68
N SER A 121 8.64 12.39 15.41
CA SER A 121 7.34 11.92 14.94
C SER A 121 7.22 10.41 15.05
N LEU A 122 6.01 9.92 15.37
CA LEU A 122 5.68 8.51 15.26
C LEU A 122 5.25 8.21 13.82
N VAL A 123 6.05 7.43 13.11
CA VAL A 123 5.78 7.01 11.74
C VAL A 123 5.28 5.58 11.76
N LEU A 124 4.06 5.37 11.29
CA LEU A 124 3.44 4.05 11.19
C LEU A 124 3.39 3.61 9.73
N HIS A 125 3.94 2.44 9.46
CA HIS A 125 3.79 1.72 8.21
C HIS A 125 2.62 0.74 8.31
N LEU A 126 1.71 0.80 7.35
CA LEU A 126 0.61 -0.14 7.16
C LEU A 126 0.86 -1.01 5.94
N ALA A 127 0.71 -2.32 6.10
CA ALA A 127 0.75 -3.30 5.02
C ALA A 127 -0.54 -4.10 4.98
N ALA A 128 -1.27 -4.06 3.86
CA ALA A 128 -2.56 -4.70 3.67
C ALA A 128 -2.52 -5.75 2.54
N ARG A 129 -3.18 -6.90 2.72
CA ARG A 129 -3.30 -7.93 1.68
C ARG A 129 -4.56 -8.78 1.82
N GLY A 130 -5.05 -9.32 0.71
CA GLY A 130 -6.05 -10.39 0.73
C GLY A 130 -5.46 -11.69 1.30
N LEU A 131 -6.27 -12.46 2.04
CA LEU A 131 -5.89 -13.74 2.64
C LEU A 131 -6.53 -14.96 1.98
N GLY A 132 -7.60 -14.76 1.19
CA GLY A 132 -8.38 -15.86 0.61
C GLY A 132 -7.69 -16.66 -0.50
N GLY A 133 -6.62 -16.12 -1.10
CA GLY A 133 -6.00 -16.69 -2.30
C GLY A 133 -6.91 -16.59 -3.53
N GLY A 134 -6.42 -15.99 -4.61
CA GLY A 134 -7.21 -15.78 -5.83
C GLY A 134 -7.86 -14.39 -5.89
N GLY A 135 -7.83 -13.80 -7.09
CA GLY A 135 -8.17 -12.42 -7.38
C GLY A 135 -7.04 -11.71 -8.14
N SER A 136 -7.35 -10.65 -8.88
CA SER A 136 -6.37 -9.91 -9.70
C SER A 136 -5.41 -9.04 -8.88
N TRP A 137 -5.44 -9.12 -7.55
CA TRP A 137 -4.71 -8.26 -6.63
C TRP A 137 -4.09 -9.11 -5.50
N ASP A 138 -3.10 -9.93 -5.86
CA ASP A 138 -2.45 -10.90 -4.97
C ASP A 138 -1.28 -10.33 -4.14
N GLY A 139 -1.01 -9.04 -4.28
CA GLY A 139 0.09 -8.34 -3.63
C GLY A 139 -0.25 -7.70 -2.29
N THR A 140 0.68 -6.85 -1.84
CA THR A 140 0.56 -6.07 -0.61
C THR A 140 0.43 -4.59 -0.96
N ALA A 141 -0.58 -3.91 -0.41
CA ALA A 141 -0.64 -2.45 -0.38
C ALA A 141 0.13 -1.92 0.82
N GLU A 142 0.81 -0.80 0.62
CA GLU A 142 1.55 -0.09 1.66
C GLU A 142 0.98 1.32 1.81
N ASN A 143 0.78 1.76 3.06
CA ASN A 143 0.40 3.14 3.38
C ASN A 143 1.13 3.62 4.65
N TRP A 144 1.13 4.94 4.87
CA TRP A 144 1.92 5.58 5.90
C TRP A 144 1.08 6.59 6.68
N VAL A 145 1.08 6.46 8.01
CA VAL A 145 0.47 7.45 8.91
C VAL A 145 1.58 8.07 9.75
N VAL A 146 1.67 9.39 9.71
CA VAL A 146 2.63 10.14 10.53
C VAL A 146 1.87 10.89 11.61
N TYR A 147 2.29 10.73 12.85
CA TYR A 147 1.87 11.58 13.97
C TYR A 147 2.99 12.53 14.35
N THR A 148 2.65 13.79 14.64
CA THR A 148 3.59 14.70 15.28
C THR A 148 3.95 14.18 16.68
N PRO A 149 5.06 14.63 17.30
CA PRO A 149 5.39 14.24 18.66
C PRO A 149 4.25 14.48 19.66
N ASP A 150 3.52 15.58 19.51
CA ASP A 150 2.40 15.92 20.40
C ASP A 150 1.16 15.07 20.14
N GLU A 151 0.90 14.70 18.88
CA GLU A 151 -0.16 13.76 18.55
C GLU A 151 0.17 12.35 19.05
N ALA A 152 1.42 11.90 18.89
CA ALA A 152 1.86 10.59 19.37
C ALA A 152 1.64 10.43 20.88
N LYS A 153 1.89 11.48 21.67
CA LYS A 153 1.60 11.50 23.11
C LYS A 153 0.11 11.34 23.43
N LYS A 154 -0.79 11.84 22.58
CA LYS A 154 -2.25 11.70 22.77
C LYS A 154 -2.77 10.30 22.47
N LEU A 155 -1.94 9.42 21.89
CA LEU A 155 -2.25 7.99 21.75
C LEU A 155 -2.06 7.23 23.07
N LEU A 156 -1.43 7.86 24.07
CA LEU A 156 -1.05 7.29 25.37
C LEU A 156 -2.00 7.79 26.48
N PRO A 157 -2.03 7.14 27.66
CA PRO A 157 -2.86 7.64 28.76
C PRO A 157 -2.40 9.03 29.23
N ALA A 158 -3.36 9.92 29.52
CA ALA A 158 -3.09 11.32 29.91
C ALA A 158 -2.53 11.49 31.35
N GLY A 159 -2.30 10.41 32.08
CA GLY A 159 -1.86 10.40 33.48
C GLY A 159 -0.93 9.22 33.79
N PRO A 160 -0.78 8.84 35.07
CA PRO A 160 0.07 7.72 35.46
C PRO A 160 -0.26 6.43 34.70
N ALA A 161 0.76 5.79 34.14
CA ALA A 161 0.65 4.56 33.38
C ALA A 161 0.96 3.33 34.25
N ASP A 162 0.26 3.18 35.37
CA ASP A 162 0.41 2.01 36.25
C ASP A 162 -0.14 0.73 35.59
N VAL A 163 0.30 -0.42 36.07
CA VAL A 163 -0.21 -1.71 35.58
C VAL A 163 -1.72 -1.79 35.81
N GLY A 164 -2.46 -2.13 34.75
CA GLY A 164 -3.92 -2.16 34.77
C GLY A 164 -4.59 -0.86 34.32
N THR A 165 -3.86 0.25 34.17
CA THR A 165 -4.39 1.49 33.60
C THR A 165 -4.96 1.22 32.21
N THR A 166 -6.21 1.63 31.99
CA THR A 166 -6.90 1.56 30.70
C THR A 166 -7.24 2.94 30.19
N TRP A 167 -7.19 3.14 28.88
CA TRP A 167 -7.61 4.37 28.25
C TRP A 167 -8.18 4.09 26.86
N ASP A 168 -9.08 4.96 26.41
CA ASP A 168 -9.50 4.99 25.02
C ASP A 168 -8.54 5.92 24.25
N LEU A 169 -8.10 5.49 23.07
CA LEU A 169 -7.28 6.34 22.20
C LEU A 169 -8.11 7.53 21.73
N ASP A 170 -7.44 8.67 21.48
CA ASP A 170 -8.10 9.84 20.91
C ASP A 170 -8.81 9.44 19.59
N PRO A 171 -10.14 9.67 19.48
CA PRO A 171 -10.91 9.13 18.37
C PRO A 171 -10.48 9.73 17.03
N LYS A 172 -10.08 11.00 16.99
CA LYS A 172 -9.64 11.64 15.74
C LYS A 172 -8.29 11.09 15.26
N LEU A 173 -7.39 10.78 16.20
CA LEU A 173 -6.13 10.15 15.86
C LEU A 173 -6.34 8.69 15.45
N ALA A 174 -7.25 7.98 16.11
CA ALA A 174 -7.65 6.62 15.74
C ALA A 174 -8.27 6.58 14.33
N ASP A 175 -9.17 7.50 14.00
CA ASP A 175 -9.77 7.60 12.66
C ASP A 175 -8.71 7.75 11.58
N ARG A 176 -7.70 8.59 11.82
CA ARG A 176 -6.60 8.82 10.88
C ARG A 176 -5.75 7.56 10.66
N LEU A 177 -5.70 6.65 11.62
CA LEU A 177 -5.07 5.34 11.47
C LEU A 177 -5.97 4.35 10.74
N LEU A 178 -7.23 4.30 11.17
CA LEU A 178 -8.16 3.24 10.81
C LEU A 178 -8.79 3.42 9.43
N VAL A 179 -8.81 4.65 8.89
CA VAL A 179 -9.33 4.92 7.54
C VAL A 179 -8.58 4.16 6.45
N ASP A 180 -7.34 3.74 6.73
CA ASP A 180 -6.48 2.97 5.82
C ASP A 180 -6.50 1.45 6.08
N VAL A 181 -7.33 0.98 7.02
CA VAL A 181 -7.47 -0.45 7.35
C VAL A 181 -8.50 -1.08 6.43
N TYR A 182 -8.12 -1.34 5.19
CA TYR A 182 -8.93 -2.02 4.17
C TYR A 182 -8.02 -2.82 3.21
N PRO A 183 -8.55 -3.82 2.46
CA PRO A 183 -7.73 -4.58 1.51
C PRO A 183 -7.34 -3.75 0.28
N VAL A 184 -6.49 -4.30 -0.57
CA VAL A 184 -6.21 -3.73 -1.88
C VAL A 184 -7.49 -3.69 -2.73
N THR A 185 -7.88 -2.51 -3.21
CA THR A 185 -8.99 -2.32 -4.15
C THR A 185 -8.59 -1.39 -5.30
N GLU A 186 -9.51 -1.16 -6.25
CA GLU A 186 -9.28 -0.20 -7.34
C GLU A 186 -9.49 1.25 -6.89
N ASN A 187 -10.33 1.48 -5.88
CA ASN A 187 -10.53 2.77 -5.25
C ASN A 187 -9.59 2.96 -4.05
N ASN A 188 -8.53 3.74 -4.25
CA ASN A 188 -7.54 4.00 -3.21
C ASN A 188 -7.66 5.41 -2.61
N ASP A 189 -8.86 6.03 -2.67
CA ASP A 189 -9.11 7.35 -2.08
C ASP A 189 -9.71 7.22 -0.67
N PRO A 190 -8.91 7.35 0.40
CA PRO A 190 -9.39 7.20 1.77
C PRO A 190 -10.44 8.24 2.16
N LYS A 191 -10.56 9.36 1.42
CA LYS A 191 -11.59 10.39 1.70
C LYS A 191 -13.01 9.91 1.42
N LYS A 192 -13.16 8.82 0.65
CA LYS A 192 -14.46 8.20 0.34
C LYS A 192 -14.89 7.17 1.39
N ASN A 193 -13.96 6.77 2.25
CA ASN A 193 -14.24 5.84 3.32
C ASN A 193 -15.09 6.53 4.38
N GLU A 194 -16.02 5.78 4.96
CA GLU A 194 -16.90 6.25 6.03
C GLU A 194 -16.79 5.29 7.20
N ILE A 195 -16.07 5.70 8.24
CA ILE A 195 -16.00 4.96 9.50
C ILE A 195 -17.36 5.11 10.19
N ARG A 196 -18.07 3.99 10.34
CA ARG A 196 -19.37 3.94 11.00
C ARG A 196 -19.21 3.69 12.49
N GLU A 197 -18.30 2.79 12.82
CA GLU A 197 -17.97 2.44 14.21
C GLU A 197 -16.47 2.16 14.30
N HIS A 198 -15.85 2.66 15.36
CA HIS A 198 -14.52 2.24 15.74
C HIS A 198 -14.31 2.35 17.24
N ALA A 199 -13.39 1.54 17.76
CA ALA A 199 -12.88 1.66 19.11
C ALA A 199 -11.43 1.19 19.12
N LEU A 200 -10.55 1.90 19.82
CA LEU A 200 -9.22 1.42 20.17
C LEU A 200 -8.97 1.75 21.63
N ARG A 201 -8.73 0.71 22.42
CA ARG A 201 -8.53 0.80 23.87
C ARG A 201 -7.17 0.22 24.23
N GLY A 202 -6.43 0.96 25.04
CA GLY A 202 -5.18 0.52 25.65
C GLY A 202 -5.38 -0.05 27.05
N LYS A 203 -4.55 -1.02 27.41
CA LYS A 203 -4.39 -1.51 28.79
C LYS A 203 -2.92 -1.75 29.10
N VAL A 204 -2.37 -1.04 30.09
CA VAL A 204 -0.99 -1.27 30.55
C VAL A 204 -0.90 -2.66 31.19
N LEU A 205 0.00 -3.49 30.65
CA LEU A 205 0.25 -4.85 31.13
C LEU A 205 1.45 -4.92 32.08
N SER A 206 2.47 -4.09 31.84
CA SER A 206 3.67 -4.05 32.68
C SER A 206 4.38 -2.71 32.56
N VAL A 207 5.07 -2.30 33.62
CA VAL A 207 6.05 -1.21 33.60
C VAL A 207 7.38 -1.76 34.12
N LYS A 208 8.42 -1.71 33.29
CA LYS A 208 9.78 -2.20 33.62
C LYS A 208 10.81 -1.23 33.09
N ASP A 209 11.80 -0.89 33.93
CA ASP A 209 12.92 -0.03 33.56
C ASP A 209 12.49 1.30 32.89
N GLY A 210 11.40 1.89 33.39
CA GLY A 210 10.84 3.14 32.86
C GLY A 210 10.05 3.01 31.55
N VAL A 211 9.78 1.79 31.08
CA VAL A 211 8.99 1.51 29.87
C VAL A 211 7.71 0.79 30.23
N ALA A 212 6.58 1.33 29.77
CA ALA A 212 5.28 0.69 29.84
C ALA A 212 5.03 -0.12 28.55
N LEU A 213 4.58 -1.36 28.72
CA LEU A 213 4.01 -2.18 27.64
C LEU A 213 2.50 -2.23 27.86
N ALA A 214 1.75 -1.82 26.84
CA ALA A 214 0.29 -1.89 26.86
C ALA A 214 -0.25 -2.68 25.68
N ARG A 215 -1.28 -3.47 25.93
CA ARG A 215 -2.08 -4.11 24.87
C ARG A 215 -3.04 -3.10 24.29
N LEU A 216 -3.24 -3.18 22.98
CA LEU A 216 -4.27 -2.46 22.24
C LEU A 216 -5.31 -3.47 21.76
N ASP A 217 -6.58 -3.21 22.04
CA ASP A 217 -7.72 -3.96 21.53
C ASP A 217 -8.67 -2.99 20.83
N GLY A 218 -9.23 -3.40 19.69
CA GLY A 218 -10.11 -2.53 18.93
C GLY A 218 -11.07 -3.23 17.98
N ARG A 219 -11.91 -2.41 17.36
CA ARG A 219 -12.89 -2.79 16.34
C ARG A 219 -12.99 -1.69 15.30
N LEU A 220 -13.28 -2.08 14.07
CA LEU A 220 -13.60 -1.18 12.97
C LEU A 220 -14.76 -1.72 12.15
N VAL A 221 -15.72 -0.84 11.85
CA VAL A 221 -16.76 -1.01 10.83
C VAL A 221 -16.72 0.22 9.92
N MET A 222 -16.38 0.02 8.66
CA MET A 222 -16.15 1.12 7.70
C MET A 222 -16.74 0.79 6.33
N ARG A 223 -17.50 1.72 5.74
CA ARG A 223 -17.87 1.61 4.32
C ARG A 223 -16.63 1.89 3.48
N HIS A 224 -16.35 1.01 2.53
CA HIS A 224 -15.30 1.18 1.54
C HIS A 224 -15.79 0.61 0.21
N ASP A 225 -15.83 1.43 -0.83
CA ASP A 225 -16.27 0.97 -2.15
C ASP A 225 -15.08 0.45 -2.96
N PHE A 226 -15.21 -0.70 -3.62
CA PHE A 226 -14.13 -1.33 -4.39
C PHE A 226 -13.72 -0.49 -5.60
N TYR A 227 -14.70 0.19 -6.21
CA TYR A 227 -14.53 1.02 -7.40
C TYR A 227 -15.21 2.39 -7.22
N HIS A 228 -15.30 3.18 -8.29
CA HIS A 228 -15.87 4.55 -8.21
C HIS A 228 -17.37 4.60 -7.90
N LYS A 229 -18.09 3.46 -7.96
CA LYS A 229 -19.52 3.38 -7.67
C LYS A 229 -19.73 2.75 -6.29
N PRO A 230 -20.72 3.22 -5.51
CA PRO A 230 -21.10 2.58 -4.27
C PRO A 230 -21.45 1.11 -4.49
N ASP A 231 -20.86 0.21 -3.71
CA ASP A 231 -21.12 -1.23 -3.78
C ASP A 231 -21.75 -1.79 -2.48
N GLY A 232 -21.88 -0.94 -1.47
CA GLY A 232 -22.47 -1.29 -0.18
C GLY A 232 -21.60 -2.21 0.67
N GLN A 233 -20.36 -2.46 0.27
CA GLN A 233 -19.43 -3.30 1.01
C GLN A 233 -18.90 -2.58 2.23
N VAL A 234 -18.64 -3.38 3.25
CA VAL A 234 -18.20 -2.92 4.57
C VAL A 234 -16.96 -3.69 4.94
N VAL A 235 -15.95 -2.97 5.41
CA VAL A 235 -14.86 -3.52 6.18
C VAL A 235 -15.35 -3.76 7.59
N GLU A 236 -15.26 -5.00 8.06
CA GLU A 236 -15.49 -5.36 9.46
C GLU A 236 -14.28 -6.13 9.99
N THR A 237 -13.73 -5.68 11.11
CA THR A 237 -12.56 -6.32 11.73
C THR A 237 -12.44 -6.00 13.21
N GLY A 238 -11.91 -6.95 13.99
CA GLY A 238 -11.23 -6.64 15.25
C GLY A 238 -9.81 -6.15 14.98
N LEU A 239 -9.20 -5.48 15.96
CA LEU A 239 -7.77 -5.12 15.94
C LEU A 239 -7.14 -5.53 17.26
N VAL A 240 -5.91 -6.06 17.19
CA VAL A 240 -5.14 -6.46 18.38
C VAL A 240 -3.67 -6.09 18.20
N GLY A 241 -3.05 -5.61 19.26
CA GLY A 241 -1.69 -5.10 19.17
C GLY A 241 -1.10 -4.71 20.51
N TYR A 242 -0.01 -3.97 20.43
CA TYR A 242 0.66 -3.42 21.59
C TYR A 242 1.34 -2.09 21.27
N VAL A 243 1.56 -1.31 22.33
CA VAL A 243 2.38 -0.10 22.31
C VAL A 243 3.37 -0.15 23.48
N GLU A 244 4.61 0.17 23.18
CA GLU A 244 5.66 0.40 24.17
C GLU A 244 5.94 1.90 24.24
N PHE A 245 5.95 2.47 25.43
CA PHE A 245 6.18 3.90 25.62
C PHE A 245 6.85 4.20 26.96
N GLU A 246 7.46 5.37 27.04
CA GLU A 246 8.08 5.90 28.25
C GLU A 246 7.08 6.80 28.99
N PRO A 247 6.53 6.41 30.14
CA PRO A 247 5.52 7.21 30.84
C PRO A 247 6.01 8.60 31.23
N ALA A 248 7.31 8.75 31.54
CA ALA A 248 7.90 10.02 31.98
C ALA A 248 7.97 11.07 30.86
N THR A 249 8.17 10.65 29.62
CA THR A 249 8.39 11.54 28.47
C THR A 249 7.21 11.55 27.50
N GLY A 250 6.37 10.51 27.55
CA GLY A 250 5.33 10.23 26.56
C GLY A 250 5.89 9.77 25.21
N ALA A 251 7.17 9.36 25.15
CA ALA A 251 7.77 8.88 23.92
C ALA A 251 7.27 7.47 23.59
N VAL A 252 6.73 7.28 22.40
CA VAL A 252 6.40 5.96 21.86
C VAL A 252 7.68 5.31 21.33
N ARG A 253 8.01 4.11 21.84
CA ARG A 253 9.15 3.31 21.39
C ARG A 253 8.77 2.35 20.29
N SER A 254 7.61 1.72 20.41
CA SER A 254 7.08 0.85 19.39
C SER A 254 5.56 0.84 19.42
N LEU A 255 4.93 0.74 18.25
CA LEU A 255 3.51 0.47 18.12
C LEU A 255 3.32 -0.62 17.08
N ARG A 256 2.59 -1.68 17.41
CA ARG A 256 2.20 -2.72 16.46
C ARG A 256 0.73 -3.05 16.61
N LEU A 257 0.03 -3.17 15.50
CA LEU A 257 -1.40 -3.50 15.46
C LEU A 257 -1.67 -4.41 14.26
N VAL A 258 -2.51 -5.42 14.43
CA VAL A 258 -2.95 -6.29 13.34
C VAL A 258 -4.47 -6.44 13.38
N THR A 259 -5.06 -6.65 12.21
CA THR A 259 -6.47 -7.05 12.11
C THR A 259 -6.67 -8.47 12.64
N ASP A 260 -7.77 -8.68 13.35
CA ASP A 260 -8.27 -9.98 13.79
C ASP A 260 -9.65 -10.23 13.16
N GLY A 261 -9.76 -11.27 12.34
CA GLY A 261 -11.01 -11.63 11.66
C GLY A 261 -11.48 -10.65 10.57
N ALA A 262 -10.58 -9.90 9.93
CA ALA A 262 -10.91 -8.90 8.92
C ALA A 262 -11.66 -9.45 7.69
N THR A 263 -12.79 -8.83 7.35
CA THR A 263 -13.63 -9.17 6.18
C THR A 263 -14.04 -7.95 5.36
N TYR A 264 -14.14 -8.16 4.04
CA TYR A 264 -14.58 -7.16 3.06
C TYR A 264 -15.09 -7.86 1.81
N GLY A 265 -16.28 -7.51 1.30
CA GLY A 265 -16.77 -8.11 0.05
C GLY A 265 -17.03 -9.62 0.12
N GLY A 266 -17.23 -10.18 1.31
CA GLY A 266 -17.26 -11.63 1.55
C GLY A 266 -15.89 -12.32 1.54
N GLY A 267 -14.82 -11.58 1.25
CA GLY A 267 -13.43 -12.05 1.32
C GLY A 267 -12.77 -11.77 2.68
N LYS A 268 -11.68 -12.48 2.96
CA LYS A 268 -10.81 -12.24 4.12
C LYS A 268 -9.58 -11.45 3.71
N PHE A 269 -9.16 -10.53 4.56
CA PHE A 269 -7.94 -9.76 4.37
C PHE A 269 -7.19 -9.58 5.70
N GLY A 270 -5.96 -9.08 5.62
CA GLY A 270 -5.16 -8.76 6.78
C GLY A 270 -4.46 -7.42 6.61
N VAL A 271 -4.37 -6.66 7.69
CA VAL A 271 -3.56 -5.44 7.78
C VAL A 271 -2.63 -5.57 8.97
N ALA A 272 -1.36 -5.24 8.77
CA ALA A 272 -0.36 -5.11 9.81
C ALA A 272 0.16 -3.68 9.84
N ILE A 273 0.25 -3.11 11.04
CA ILE A 273 0.68 -1.75 11.32
C ILE A 273 1.89 -1.85 12.23
N ARG A 274 2.95 -1.11 11.92
CA ARG A 274 4.14 -1.03 12.78
C ARG A 274 4.76 0.35 12.77
N SER A 275 5.36 0.76 13.87
CA SER A 275 6.27 1.90 13.91
C SER A 275 7.57 1.57 13.18
N GLU A 276 8.08 2.50 12.38
CA GLU A 276 9.45 2.46 11.81
C GLU A 276 10.49 3.10 12.74
#